data_AF-A0A1I8EGC1-F1
#
_entry.id   AF-A0A1I8EGC1-F1
#
_cell.length_a   1.000
_cell.length_b   1.000
_cell.length_c   1.000
_cell.angle_alpha   90.00
_cell.angle_beta   90.00
_cell.angle_gamma   90.00
#
_symmetry.space_group_name_H-M   'P 1'
#
loop_
_entity.id
_entity.type
_entity.pdbx_description
1 polymer ?
#
loop_
_entity_poly.entity_id
_entity_poly.type
_entity_poly.pdbx_seq_one_letter_code
_entity_poly.pdbx_strand_id
1 'polypeptide(L)'
;MRAYNQTIRMLKKLVKKLGLKYPTMEDAKWTFWGSIFYSLTVYTTIGYGNIYPVTTLGRVLTLIYAFFGIPLTLLSLIALGGLFARFCKMLWLIVAKTLARSSRFVSKDLEKHIEEKMTLSEIVLDENEELLKFPVGGLIIITIVWVFICAGLFLIFENDWSYGTSLYFTLISFTTIGFGDILPSQPDYIAHIAICLLIGLALVSTVINVIKQQIEALAIVINYLKQKSLYISQYHHYTLLNYYQLISKKYM
;
A
#
# COMPACT_ATOMS: atom_id res chain seq x y z
N MET A 1 -20.60 17.53 34.24
CA MET A 1 -19.70 18.72 34.19
C MET A 1 -19.14 19.15 35.55
N ARG A 2 -19.97 19.40 36.58
CA ARG A 2 -19.46 19.85 37.91
C ARG A 2 -18.57 18.83 38.62
N ALA A 3 -18.97 17.56 38.65
CA ALA A 3 -18.18 16.47 39.24
C ALA A 3 -16.81 16.30 38.56
N TYR A 4 -16.78 16.31 37.22
CA TYR A 4 -15.56 16.26 36.42
C TYR A 4 -14.59 17.41 36.74
N ASN A 5 -15.09 18.64 36.79
CA ASN A 5 -14.28 19.82 37.13
C ASN A 5 -13.77 19.79 38.58
N GLN A 6 -14.51 19.16 39.48
CA GLN A 6 -14.12 18.99 40.88
C GLN A 6 -13.01 17.94 41.03
N THR A 7 -13.10 16.83 40.29
CA THR A 7 -12.06 15.80 40.24
C THR A 7 -10.74 16.38 39.72
N ILE A 8 -10.75 17.14 38.63
CA ILE A 8 -9.55 17.80 38.08
C ILE A 8 -8.91 18.76 39.08
N ARG A 9 -9.72 19.54 39.82
CA ARG A 9 -9.21 20.48 40.84
C ARG A 9 -8.53 19.74 42.00
N MET A 10 -9.09 18.62 42.45
CA MET A 10 -8.46 17.80 43.50
C MET A 10 -7.15 17.19 43.02
N LEU A 11 -7.12 16.67 41.80
CA LEU A 11 -5.93 16.06 41.20
C LEU A 11 -4.77 17.08 41.08
N LYS A 12 -5.06 18.30 40.62
CA LYS A 12 -4.08 19.41 40.59
C LYS A 12 -3.55 19.77 41.98
N LYS A 13 -4.41 19.81 43.00
CA LYS A 13 -3.97 20.08 44.37
C LYS A 13 -3.07 18.97 44.92
N LEU A 14 -3.37 17.71 44.61
CA LEU A 14 -2.57 16.54 45.00
C LEU A 14 -1.18 16.53 44.35
N VAL A 15 -1.11 16.74 43.03
CA VAL A 15 0.17 16.80 42.29
C VAL A 15 1.07 17.93 42.81
N LYS A 16 0.50 19.11 43.08
CA LYS A 16 1.23 20.24 43.66
C LYS A 16 1.75 19.95 45.08
N LYS A 17 0.99 19.20 45.90
CA LYS A 17 1.41 18.80 47.26
C LYS A 17 2.54 17.78 47.26
N LEU A 18 2.59 16.90 46.27
CA LEU A 18 3.60 15.85 46.15
C LEU A 18 4.92 16.34 45.54
N GLY A 19 5.03 17.63 45.18
CA GLY A 19 6.23 18.19 44.54
C GLY A 19 6.50 17.61 43.14
N LEU A 20 5.53 16.88 42.59
CA LEU A 20 5.66 16.25 41.27
C LEU A 20 5.49 17.33 40.20
N LYS A 21 6.46 17.42 39.29
CA LYS A 21 6.28 18.15 38.03
C LYS A 21 5.09 17.51 37.32
N TYR A 22 4.09 18.30 36.93
CA TYR A 22 3.05 17.77 36.04
C TYR A 22 3.76 17.22 34.81
N PRO A 23 3.49 15.97 34.37
CA PRO A 23 3.89 15.59 33.03
C PRO A 23 3.18 16.56 32.08
N THR A 24 3.93 17.51 31.54
CA THR A 24 3.46 18.38 30.48
C THR A 24 3.17 17.48 29.29
N MET A 25 2.02 17.66 28.64
CA MET A 25 1.68 16.96 27.39
C MET A 25 2.73 17.22 26.28
N GLU A 26 3.61 18.22 26.46
CA GLU A 26 4.77 18.49 25.63
C GLU A 26 5.97 17.55 25.89
N ASP A 27 6.19 17.09 27.13
CA ASP A 27 7.40 16.33 27.50
C ASP A 27 7.34 14.87 27.00
N ALA A 28 6.15 14.35 26.68
CA ALA A 28 5.96 12.97 26.21
C ALA A 28 5.80 12.84 24.69
N LYS A 29 5.49 13.93 23.96
CA LYS A 29 5.12 13.84 22.52
C LYS A 29 6.31 13.95 21.56
N TRP A 30 7.37 14.67 21.92
CA TRP A 30 8.50 14.95 21.03
C TRP A 30 9.80 14.29 21.52
N THR A 31 9.79 12.97 21.64
CA THR A 31 11.02 12.18 21.78
C THR A 31 11.68 11.99 20.41
N PHE A 32 12.94 11.54 20.35
CA PHE A 32 13.59 11.22 19.08
C PHE A 32 12.78 10.18 18.28
N TRP A 33 12.36 9.09 18.94
CA TRP A 33 11.51 8.06 18.35
C TRP A 33 10.12 8.58 17.98
N GLY A 34 9.51 9.41 18.83
CA GLY A 34 8.25 10.09 18.51
C GLY A 34 8.36 11.04 17.31
N SER A 35 9.52 11.67 17.11
CA SER A 35 9.79 12.56 15.97
C SER A 35 9.97 11.77 14.68
N ILE A 36 10.65 10.61 14.72
CA ILE A 36 10.73 9.68 13.59
C ILE A 36 9.33 9.17 13.22
N PHE A 37 8.53 8.78 14.22
CA PHE A 37 7.17 8.32 14.00
C PHE A 37 6.27 9.43 13.43
N TYR A 38 6.36 10.65 13.97
CA TYR A 38 5.68 11.82 13.42
C TYR A 38 6.07 12.04 11.94
N SER A 39 7.37 12.06 11.66
CA SER A 39 7.91 12.23 10.31
C SER A 39 7.34 11.18 9.34
N LEU A 40 7.40 9.90 9.73
CA LEU A 40 6.78 8.78 9.02
C LEU A 40 5.32 9.07 8.67
N THR A 41 4.52 9.45 9.67
CA THR A 41 3.07 9.66 9.47
C THR A 41 2.75 10.82 8.52
N VAL A 42 3.63 11.83 8.44
CA VAL A 42 3.47 12.97 7.52
C VAL A 42 3.71 12.52 6.08
N TYR A 43 4.84 11.88 5.81
CA TYR A 43 5.22 11.56 4.43
C TYR A 43 4.51 10.31 3.88
N THR A 44 4.02 9.42 4.75
CA THR A 44 3.17 8.27 4.37
C THR A 44 1.69 8.63 4.30
N THR A 45 1.35 9.88 4.59
CA THR A 45 -0.03 10.39 4.62
C THR A 45 -0.98 9.61 5.54
N ILE A 46 -0.46 8.87 6.54
CA ILE A 46 -1.30 8.24 7.57
C ILE A 46 -1.89 9.33 8.48
N GLY A 47 -1.06 10.27 8.95
CA GLY A 47 -1.50 11.48 9.62
C GLY A 47 -2.35 11.30 10.89
N TYR A 48 -1.94 10.46 11.84
CA TYR A 48 -2.69 10.20 13.10
C TYR A 48 -3.14 11.43 13.91
N GLY A 49 -2.47 12.57 13.76
CA GLY A 49 -2.90 13.82 14.40
C GLY A 49 -2.69 13.90 15.93
N ASN A 50 -2.11 12.89 16.58
CA ASN A 50 -1.78 12.97 18.02
C ASN A 50 -0.53 13.81 18.31
N ILE A 51 0.46 13.74 17.41
CA ILE A 51 1.66 14.59 17.40
C ILE A 51 1.52 15.54 16.22
N TYR A 52 1.54 16.85 16.50
CA TYR A 52 1.41 17.89 15.48
C TYR A 52 2.15 19.16 15.90
N PRO A 53 2.66 19.95 14.94
CA PRO A 53 3.34 21.20 15.22
C PRO A 53 2.33 22.24 15.72
N VAL A 54 2.51 22.66 16.97
CA VAL A 54 1.70 23.73 17.57
C VAL A 54 2.22 25.12 17.18
N THR A 55 3.52 25.25 16.87
CA THR A 55 4.16 26.52 16.51
C THR A 55 3.92 26.89 15.05
N THR A 56 3.81 28.18 14.76
CA THR A 56 3.67 28.70 13.38
C THR A 56 4.83 28.24 12.49
N LEU A 57 6.06 28.33 13.01
CA LEU A 57 7.25 27.88 12.30
C LEU A 57 7.20 26.38 12.02
N GLY A 58 6.86 25.55 13.01
CA GLY A 58 6.75 24.10 12.85
C GLY A 58 5.73 23.71 11.78
N ARG A 59 4.58 24.42 11.73
CA ARG A 59 3.56 24.19 10.69
C ARG A 59 4.09 24.50 9.29
N VAL A 60 4.77 25.63 9.11
CA VAL A 60 5.37 26.01 7.81
C VAL A 60 6.43 24.99 7.38
N LEU A 61 7.28 24.55 8.30
CA LEU A 61 8.28 23.52 8.04
C LEU A 61 7.64 22.18 7.65
N THR A 62 6.58 21.75 8.35
CA THR A 62 5.83 20.55 7.99
C THR A 62 5.20 20.65 6.61
N LEU A 63 4.70 21.83 6.19
CA LEU A 63 4.14 22.02 4.85
C LEU A 63 5.21 21.83 3.76
N ILE A 64 6.39 22.43 3.94
CA ILE A 64 7.52 22.26 3.03
C ILE A 64 7.97 20.79 3.02
N TYR A 65 8.06 20.17 4.20
CA TYR A 65 8.43 18.78 4.36
C TYR A 65 7.45 17.83 3.64
N ALA A 66 6.14 18.05 3.77
CA ALA A 66 5.12 17.24 3.12
C ALA A 66 5.11 17.44 1.60
N PHE A 67 5.34 18.66 1.11
CA PHE A 67 5.36 18.97 -0.33
C PHE A 67 6.40 18.16 -1.10
N PHE A 68 7.60 17.99 -0.54
CA PHE A 68 8.64 17.15 -1.16
C PHE A 68 8.57 15.69 -0.70
N GLY A 69 8.18 15.45 0.55
CA GLY A 69 8.13 14.12 1.16
C GLY A 69 7.10 13.21 0.51
N ILE A 70 5.87 13.69 0.29
CA ILE A 70 4.77 12.87 -0.26
C ILE A 70 5.09 12.38 -1.69
N PRO A 71 5.53 13.21 -2.64
CA PRO A 71 5.94 12.71 -3.96
C PRO A 71 7.08 11.71 -3.88
N LEU A 72 8.10 11.97 -3.05
CA LEU A 72 9.24 11.08 -2.89
C LEU A 72 8.81 9.72 -2.32
N THR A 73 7.88 9.69 -1.37
CA THR A 73 7.41 8.45 -0.76
C THR A 73 6.53 7.65 -1.69
N LEU A 74 5.66 8.30 -2.47
CA LEU A 74 4.92 7.61 -3.52
C LEU A 74 5.87 6.93 -4.53
N LEU A 75 6.92 7.62 -4.97
CA LEU A 75 7.96 7.03 -5.84
C LEU A 75 8.70 5.89 -5.14
N SER A 76 9.05 6.07 -3.87
CA SER A 76 9.76 5.06 -3.08
C SER A 76 8.92 3.82 -2.84
N LEU A 77 7.61 3.97 -2.57
CA LEU A 77 6.69 2.85 -2.36
C LEU A 77 6.49 2.04 -3.64
N ILE A 78 6.45 2.68 -4.82
CA ILE A 78 6.42 1.99 -6.11
C ILE A 78 7.70 1.19 -6.31
N ALA A 79 8.87 1.78 -6.07
CA ALA A 79 10.17 1.11 -6.22
C ALA A 79 10.35 -0.06 -5.23
N LEU A 80 10.04 0.16 -3.95
CA LEU A 80 10.06 -0.88 -2.91
C LEU A 80 9.06 -1.99 -3.22
N GLY A 81 7.90 -1.63 -3.75
CA GLY A 81 6.89 -2.55 -4.19
C GLY A 81 7.37 -3.47 -5.32
N GLY A 82 7.99 -2.89 -6.35
CA GLY A 82 8.62 -3.67 -7.44
C GLY A 82 9.71 -4.60 -6.92
N LEU A 83 10.57 -4.12 -6.03
CA LEU A 83 11.59 -4.95 -5.37
C LEU A 83 10.96 -6.12 -4.60
N PHE A 84 9.86 -5.87 -3.88
CA PHE A 84 9.14 -6.90 -3.14
C PHE A 84 8.50 -7.95 -4.07
N ALA A 85 7.88 -7.52 -5.16
CA ALA A 85 7.32 -8.43 -6.16
C ALA A 85 8.40 -9.35 -6.76
N ARG A 86 9.58 -8.80 -7.08
CA ARG A 86 10.75 -9.58 -7.50
C ARG A 86 11.20 -10.58 -6.44
N PHE A 87 11.24 -10.16 -5.17
CA PHE A 87 11.58 -11.04 -4.05
C PHE A 87 10.57 -12.19 -3.90
N CYS A 88 9.26 -11.92 -3.99
CA CYS A 88 8.22 -12.94 -3.99
C CYS A 88 8.33 -13.90 -5.19
N LYS A 89 8.62 -13.38 -6.40
CA LYS A 89 8.87 -14.22 -7.58
C LYS A 89 10.08 -15.12 -7.36
N MET A 90 11.17 -14.59 -6.81
CA MET A 90 12.36 -15.37 -6.49
C MET A 90 12.04 -16.48 -5.48
N LEU A 91 11.30 -16.18 -4.40
CA LEU A 91 10.85 -17.18 -3.44
C LEU A 91 9.95 -18.25 -4.08
N TRP A 92 8.98 -17.84 -4.91
CA TRP A 92 8.12 -18.77 -5.64
C TRP A 92 8.93 -19.69 -6.55
N LEU A 93 9.89 -19.16 -7.30
CA LEU A 93 10.78 -19.94 -8.17
C LEU A 93 11.68 -20.87 -7.36
N ILE A 94 12.16 -20.48 -6.18
CA ILE A 94 12.93 -21.34 -5.29
C ILE A 94 12.06 -22.50 -4.78
N VAL A 95 10.83 -22.22 -4.35
CA VAL A 95 9.88 -23.24 -3.88
C VAL A 95 9.52 -24.19 -5.03
N ALA A 96 9.14 -23.66 -6.19
CA ALA A 96 8.83 -24.44 -7.38
C ALA A 96 10.02 -25.30 -7.83
N LYS A 97 11.25 -24.75 -7.83
CA LYS A 97 12.48 -25.51 -8.14
C LYS A 97 12.80 -26.56 -7.07
N THR A 98 12.46 -26.33 -5.80
CA THR A 98 12.66 -27.30 -4.71
C THR A 98 11.66 -28.44 -4.81
N LEU A 99 10.40 -28.15 -5.14
CA LEU A 99 9.37 -29.13 -5.43
C LEU A 99 9.68 -29.92 -6.72
N ALA A 100 10.14 -29.23 -7.78
CA ALA A 100 10.54 -29.84 -9.05
C ALA A 100 11.92 -30.54 -9.00
N ARG A 101 12.74 -30.29 -7.97
CA ARG A 101 13.96 -31.08 -7.70
C ARG A 101 13.65 -32.53 -7.34
N SER A 102 12.41 -32.82 -6.96
CA SER A 102 11.88 -34.19 -6.88
C SER A 102 11.80 -34.86 -8.27
N SER A 103 11.81 -34.10 -9.38
CA SER A 103 11.77 -34.56 -10.77
C SER A 103 12.87 -33.94 -11.69
N ARG A 104 14.12 -34.38 -11.47
CA ARG A 104 15.32 -34.46 -12.37
C ARG A 104 15.53 -33.52 -13.60
N PHE A 105 16.61 -32.72 -13.50
CA PHE A 105 17.84 -32.73 -14.34
C PHE A 105 17.97 -32.08 -15.76
N VAL A 106 16.95 -31.70 -16.54
CA VAL A 106 17.19 -31.58 -18.02
C VAL A 106 17.71 -30.26 -18.67
N SER A 107 17.39 -29.02 -18.31
CA SER A 107 17.63 -27.88 -19.26
C SER A 107 18.92 -27.05 -19.12
N LYS A 108 19.81 -27.39 -18.17
CA LYS A 108 20.67 -26.40 -17.49
C LYS A 108 21.71 -25.60 -18.30
N ASP A 109 22.15 -26.02 -19.48
CA ASP A 109 23.30 -25.37 -20.15
C ASP A 109 22.95 -24.62 -21.47
N LEU A 110 21.80 -24.87 -22.09
CA LEU A 110 21.42 -24.24 -23.37
C LEU A 110 20.62 -22.94 -23.20
N GLU A 111 19.92 -22.79 -22.07
CA GLU A 111 19.11 -21.60 -21.70
C GLU A 111 20.00 -20.39 -21.35
N LYS A 112 21.20 -20.66 -20.82
CA LYS A 112 22.10 -19.68 -20.18
C LYS A 112 22.78 -18.68 -21.13
N HIS A 113 22.81 -18.94 -22.44
CA HIS A 113 23.43 -18.03 -23.42
C HIS A 113 22.41 -17.20 -24.23
N ILE A 114 21.13 -17.55 -24.17
CA ILE A 114 20.05 -16.81 -24.83
C ILE A 114 19.39 -15.86 -23.81
N GLU A 115 19.32 -16.24 -22.54
CA GLU A 115 18.80 -15.43 -21.42
C GLU A 115 19.57 -14.12 -21.18
N GLU A 116 20.89 -14.08 -21.38
CA GLU A 116 21.74 -12.92 -21.01
C GLU A 116 21.67 -11.75 -22.01
N LYS A 117 21.24 -12.02 -23.25
CA LYS A 117 21.21 -11.03 -24.35
C LYS A 117 19.81 -10.47 -24.62
N MET A 118 18.76 -11.19 -24.21
CA MET A 118 17.35 -10.76 -24.30
C MET A 118 16.92 -9.99 -23.04
N THR A 119 17.55 -10.28 -21.89
CA THR A 119 17.23 -9.72 -20.57
C THR A 119 17.21 -8.20 -20.53
N LEU A 120 18.21 -7.47 -21.03
CA LEU A 120 18.32 -6.06 -20.63
C LEU A 120 17.26 -5.13 -21.27
N SER A 121 16.83 -5.40 -22.51
CA SER A 121 15.79 -4.62 -23.19
C SER A 121 14.37 -5.10 -22.92
N GLU A 122 14.20 -6.39 -22.58
CA GLU A 122 12.91 -6.99 -22.24
C GLU A 122 12.57 -6.76 -20.76
N ILE A 123 13.55 -6.72 -19.84
CA ILE A 123 13.36 -6.44 -18.39
C ILE A 123 12.55 -5.16 -18.10
N VAL A 124 12.62 -4.12 -18.95
CA VAL A 124 11.89 -2.86 -18.71
C VAL A 124 10.44 -2.90 -19.24
N LEU A 125 10.18 -3.69 -20.28
CA LEU A 125 8.83 -3.82 -20.88
C LEU A 125 8.05 -5.00 -20.27
N ASP A 126 8.73 -6.12 -20.02
CA ASP A 126 8.22 -7.36 -19.43
C ASP A 126 7.91 -7.20 -17.94
N GLU A 127 8.56 -6.28 -17.20
CA GLU A 127 8.20 -6.02 -15.80
C GLU A 127 6.74 -5.59 -15.62
N ASN A 128 6.20 -4.86 -16.60
CA ASN A 128 4.81 -4.39 -16.56
C ASN A 128 3.83 -5.49 -17.03
N GLU A 129 4.27 -6.44 -17.86
CA GLU A 129 3.44 -7.52 -18.44
C GLU A 129 3.49 -8.81 -17.60
N GLU A 130 4.60 -9.10 -16.91
CA GLU A 130 4.75 -10.20 -15.94
C GLU A 130 4.14 -9.88 -14.57
N LEU A 131 4.13 -8.61 -14.14
CA LEU A 131 3.34 -8.21 -12.96
C LEU A 131 1.85 -8.54 -13.16
N LEU A 132 1.40 -8.53 -14.41
CA LEU A 132 0.05 -8.89 -14.84
C LEU A 132 -0.20 -10.42 -14.85
N LYS A 133 0.85 -11.24 -15.02
CA LYS A 133 0.80 -12.72 -15.02
C LYS A 133 0.92 -13.33 -13.63
N PHE A 134 1.40 -12.59 -12.63
CA PHE A 134 1.29 -13.04 -11.24
C PHE A 134 -0.20 -13.02 -10.86
N PRO A 135 -0.77 -14.12 -10.33
CA PRO A 135 -2.17 -14.11 -9.93
C PRO A 135 -2.35 -13.00 -8.90
N VAL A 136 -3.12 -11.96 -9.24
CA VAL A 136 -3.40 -10.81 -8.35
C VAL A 136 -3.83 -11.29 -6.97
N GLY A 137 -4.56 -12.42 -6.93
CA GLY A 137 -4.93 -13.11 -5.69
C GLY A 137 -3.75 -13.49 -4.79
N GLY A 138 -2.60 -13.89 -5.33
CA GLY A 138 -1.39 -14.20 -4.56
C GLY A 138 -0.84 -13.00 -3.80
N LEU A 139 -0.77 -11.82 -4.42
CA LEU A 139 -0.26 -10.61 -3.76
C LEU A 139 -1.24 -10.13 -2.69
N ILE A 140 -2.54 -10.24 -2.96
CA ILE A 140 -3.60 -9.95 -1.99
C ILE A 140 -3.47 -10.89 -0.79
N ILE A 141 -3.29 -12.21 -1.01
CA ILE A 141 -3.10 -13.18 0.07
C ILE A 141 -1.85 -12.87 0.89
N ILE A 142 -0.71 -12.55 0.25
CA ILE A 142 0.52 -12.17 0.95
C ILE A 142 0.31 -10.91 1.79
N THR A 143 -0.39 -9.92 1.26
CA THR A 143 -0.69 -8.67 1.99
C THR A 143 -1.61 -8.93 3.18
N ILE A 144 -2.62 -9.79 3.03
CA ILE A 144 -3.52 -10.20 4.12
C ILE A 144 -2.73 -10.95 5.21
N VAL A 145 -1.87 -11.89 4.81
CA VAL A 145 -1.00 -12.62 5.75
C VAL A 145 -0.08 -11.64 6.49
N TRP A 146 0.49 -10.67 5.79
CA TRP A 146 1.34 -9.64 6.40
C TRP A 146 0.59 -8.79 7.44
N VAL A 147 -0.67 -8.43 7.17
CA VAL A 147 -1.54 -7.72 8.12
C VAL A 147 -1.69 -8.52 9.41
N PHE A 148 -1.98 -9.82 9.32
CA PHE A 148 -2.14 -10.67 10.49
C PHE A 148 -0.83 -10.91 11.24
N ILE A 149 0.30 -11.00 10.53
CA ILE A 149 1.63 -11.07 11.14
C ILE A 149 1.94 -9.78 11.91
N CYS A 150 1.70 -8.60 11.31
CA CYS A 150 1.89 -7.32 11.99
C CYS A 150 1.02 -7.22 13.24
N ALA A 151 -0.24 -7.63 13.18
CA ALA A 151 -1.11 -7.67 14.35
C ALA A 151 -0.55 -8.57 15.47
N GLY A 152 0.03 -9.71 15.11
CA GLY A 152 0.71 -10.61 16.05
C GLY A 152 1.99 -10.01 16.64
N LEU A 153 2.80 -9.32 15.83
CA LEU A 153 4.01 -8.64 16.29
C LEU A 153 3.68 -7.47 17.22
N PHE A 154 2.69 -6.65 16.87
CA PHE A 154 2.29 -5.50 17.68
C PHE A 154 1.66 -5.91 19.00
N LEU A 155 0.99 -7.07 19.06
CA LEU A 155 0.55 -7.68 20.31
C LEU A 155 1.72 -8.03 21.25
N ILE A 156 2.87 -8.43 20.70
CA ILE A 156 4.07 -8.75 21.49
C ILE A 156 4.82 -7.47 21.88
N PHE A 157 4.86 -6.48 21.00
CA PHE A 157 5.58 -5.22 21.22
C PHE A 157 4.85 -4.29 22.21
N GLU A 158 3.52 -4.29 22.19
CA GLU A 158 2.70 -3.45 23.05
C GLU A 158 1.98 -4.31 24.09
N ASN A 159 2.43 -4.23 25.34
CA ASN A 159 1.94 -5.07 26.44
C ASN A 159 0.44 -4.87 26.76
N ASP A 160 -0.10 -3.68 26.46
CA ASP A 160 -1.48 -3.31 26.78
C ASP A 160 -2.46 -3.54 25.61
N TRP A 161 -1.98 -4.09 24.49
CA TRP A 161 -2.80 -4.29 23.30
C TRP A 161 -3.42 -5.68 23.27
N SER A 162 -4.68 -5.76 22.85
CA SER A 162 -5.29 -7.03 22.45
C SER A 162 -5.01 -7.32 20.97
N TYR A 163 -5.12 -8.57 20.53
CA TYR A 163 -4.96 -8.88 19.11
C TYR A 163 -5.91 -8.07 18.21
N GLY A 164 -7.15 -7.84 18.66
CA GLY A 164 -8.13 -7.01 17.96
C GLY A 164 -7.69 -5.55 17.86
N THR A 165 -7.08 -5.02 18.93
CA THR A 165 -6.49 -3.68 18.96
C THR A 165 -5.32 -3.55 17.98
N SER A 166 -4.42 -4.53 17.98
CA SER A 166 -3.28 -4.59 17.07
C SER A 166 -3.70 -4.70 15.60
N LEU A 167 -4.72 -5.52 15.32
CA LEU A 167 -5.29 -5.67 13.98
C LEU A 167 -5.98 -4.37 13.53
N TYR A 168 -6.76 -3.76 14.41
CA TYR A 168 -7.39 -2.46 14.15
C TYR A 168 -6.35 -1.40 13.81
N PHE A 169 -5.32 -1.23 14.66
CA PHE A 169 -4.22 -0.31 14.43
C PHE A 169 -3.55 -0.57 13.07
N THR A 170 -3.24 -1.83 12.76
CA THR A 170 -2.60 -2.22 11.49
C THR A 170 -3.47 -1.83 10.28
N LEU A 171 -4.77 -2.11 10.33
CA LEU A 171 -5.70 -1.80 9.24
C LEU A 171 -5.86 -0.29 9.02
N ILE A 172 -6.06 0.51 10.07
CA ILE A 172 -6.19 1.97 9.93
C ILE A 172 -4.87 2.62 9.48
N SER A 173 -3.73 1.99 9.79
CA SER A 173 -2.40 2.40 9.31
C SER A 173 -2.28 2.16 7.80
N PHE A 174 -2.52 0.93 7.35
CA PHE A 174 -2.29 0.49 5.98
C PHE A 174 -3.30 1.05 4.99
N THR A 175 -4.51 1.33 5.44
CA THR A 175 -5.52 2.07 4.67
C THR A 175 -5.28 3.58 4.67
N THR A 176 -4.23 4.04 5.37
CA THR A 176 -3.90 5.46 5.56
C THR A 176 -5.07 6.29 6.10
N ILE A 177 -6.01 5.66 6.84
CA ILE A 177 -7.13 6.36 7.50
C ILE A 177 -6.60 7.14 8.69
N GLY A 178 -5.77 6.48 9.51
CA GLY A 178 -5.03 7.12 10.59
C GLY A 178 -5.87 7.84 11.64
N PHE A 179 -6.85 7.18 12.27
CA PHE A 179 -7.67 7.82 13.32
C PHE A 179 -6.88 8.35 14.53
N GLY A 180 -5.77 7.68 14.89
CA GLY A 180 -4.85 8.14 15.93
C GLY A 180 -5.38 8.00 17.35
N ASP A 181 -6.44 7.22 17.53
CA ASP A 181 -7.04 6.83 18.81
C ASP A 181 -6.21 5.78 19.55
N ILE A 182 -5.47 4.94 18.81
CA ILE A 182 -4.58 3.91 19.34
C ILE A 182 -3.20 4.09 18.71
N LEU A 183 -2.16 4.18 19.54
CA LEU A 183 -0.79 4.48 19.11
C LEU A 183 0.22 3.73 19.97
N PRO A 184 1.36 3.32 19.39
CA PRO A 184 2.39 2.63 20.13
C PRO A 184 2.92 3.52 21.25
N SER A 185 3.02 2.94 22.44
CA SER A 185 3.45 3.64 23.65
C SER A 185 4.87 3.26 24.06
N GLN A 186 5.36 2.09 23.63
CA GLN A 186 6.69 1.60 24.00
C GLN A 186 7.78 2.20 23.10
N PRO A 187 8.68 3.05 23.62
CA PRO A 187 9.66 3.78 22.80
C PRO A 187 10.63 2.86 22.05
N ASP A 188 10.99 1.70 22.64
CA ASP A 188 11.95 0.75 22.06
C ASP A 188 11.40 0.05 20.80
N TYR A 189 10.08 -0.07 20.68
CA TYR A 189 9.42 -0.75 19.57
C TYR A 189 8.89 0.19 18.49
N ILE A 190 8.86 1.52 18.72
CA ILE A 190 8.41 2.50 17.72
C ILE A 190 9.14 2.35 16.38
N ALA A 191 10.45 2.13 16.40
CA ALA A 191 11.24 1.94 15.19
C ALA A 191 10.86 0.66 14.43
N HIS A 192 10.65 -0.43 15.17
CA HIS A 192 10.24 -1.72 14.62
C HIS A 192 8.86 -1.61 13.98
N ILE A 193 7.92 -0.94 14.65
CA ILE A 193 6.58 -0.66 14.15
C ILE A 193 6.66 0.21 12.88
N ALA A 194 7.49 1.25 12.88
CA ALA A 194 7.71 2.10 11.70
C ALA A 194 8.19 1.29 10.48
N ILE A 195 9.13 0.36 10.67
CA ILE A 195 9.63 -0.52 9.61
C ILE A 195 8.52 -1.46 9.11
N CYS A 196 7.78 -2.10 10.02
CA CYS A 196 6.63 -2.94 9.66
C CYS A 196 5.58 -2.15 8.86
N LEU A 197 5.33 -0.89 9.24
CA LEU A 197 4.42 0.00 8.54
C LEU A 197 4.89 0.33 7.13
N LEU A 198 6.17 0.66 6.95
CA LEU A 198 6.76 0.93 5.63
C LEU A 198 6.68 -0.28 4.69
N ILE A 199 7.01 -1.48 5.19
CA ILE A 199 6.90 -2.70 4.40
C ILE A 199 5.45 -2.94 4.00
N GLY A 200 4.52 -2.86 4.96
CA GLY A 200 3.10 -3.08 4.67
C GLY A 200 2.50 -2.07 3.70
N LEU A 201 2.89 -0.79 3.79
CA LEU A 201 2.49 0.22 2.82
C LEU A 201 3.06 -0.04 1.42
N ALA A 202 4.27 -0.58 1.32
CA ALA A 202 4.82 -1.00 0.03
C ALA A 202 4.00 -2.16 -0.58
N LEU A 203 3.57 -3.13 0.23
CA LEU A 203 2.67 -4.21 -0.21
C LEU A 203 1.33 -3.67 -0.70
N VAL A 204 0.68 -2.83 0.10
CA VAL A 204 -0.59 -2.20 -0.29
C VAL A 204 -0.43 -1.39 -1.57
N SER A 205 0.67 -0.63 -1.70
CA SER A 205 0.97 0.12 -2.93
C SER A 205 1.10 -0.79 -4.16
N THR A 206 1.75 -1.95 -4.05
CA THR A 206 1.83 -2.90 -5.18
C THR A 206 0.48 -3.45 -5.57
N VAL A 207 -0.35 -3.83 -4.59
CA VAL A 207 -1.70 -4.33 -4.84
C VAL A 207 -2.53 -3.26 -5.56
N ILE A 208 -2.47 -2.01 -5.10
CA ILE A 208 -3.16 -0.88 -5.76
C ILE A 208 -2.66 -0.70 -7.20
N ASN A 209 -1.34 -0.75 -7.42
CA ASN A 209 -0.77 -0.61 -8.77
C ASN A 209 -1.23 -1.72 -9.71
N VAL A 210 -1.25 -2.97 -9.25
CA VAL A 210 -1.71 -4.12 -10.05
C VAL A 210 -3.21 -4.01 -10.34
N ILE A 211 -4.03 -3.66 -9.34
CA ILE A 211 -5.47 -3.44 -9.54
C ILE A 211 -5.69 -2.33 -10.58
N LYS A 212 -4.94 -1.23 -10.49
CA LYS A 212 -4.99 -0.13 -11.46
C LYS A 212 -4.70 -0.62 -12.87
N GLN A 213 -3.63 -1.40 -13.07
CA GLN A 213 -3.28 -1.97 -14.39
C GLN A 213 -4.40 -2.86 -14.94
N GLN A 214 -5.02 -3.69 -14.10
CA GLN A 214 -6.14 -4.55 -14.51
C GLN A 214 -7.37 -3.72 -14.94
N ILE A 215 -7.68 -2.64 -14.20
CA ILE A 215 -8.78 -1.73 -14.55
C ILE A 215 -8.50 -1.04 -15.89
N GLU A 216 -7.27 -0.58 -16.12
CA GLU A 216 -6.87 0.04 -17.40
C GLU A 216 -6.97 -0.95 -18.57
N ALA A 217 -6.52 -2.20 -18.38
CA ALA A 217 -6.65 -3.26 -19.38
C ALA A 217 -8.12 -3.57 -19.70
N LEU A 218 -8.97 -3.70 -18.68
CA LEU A 218 -10.41 -3.88 -18.86
C LEU A 218 -11.06 -2.71 -19.59
N ALA A 219 -10.67 -1.47 -19.27
CA ALA A 219 -11.19 -0.28 -19.95
C ALA A 219 -10.83 -0.27 -21.44
N ILE A 220 -9.60 -0.67 -21.80
CA ILE A 220 -9.18 -0.81 -23.20
C ILE A 220 -10.02 -1.86 -23.92
N VAL A 221 -10.23 -3.04 -23.32
CA VAL A 221 -11.04 -4.11 -23.90
C VAL A 221 -12.50 -3.66 -24.10
N ILE A 222 -13.09 -2.99 -23.12
CA ILE A 222 -14.45 -2.44 -23.23
C ILE A 222 -14.54 -1.44 -24.39
N ASN A 223 -13.58 -0.52 -24.49
CA ASN A 223 -13.54 0.46 -25.58
C ASN A 223 -13.39 -0.21 -26.94
N TYR A 224 -12.55 -1.24 -27.05
CA TYR A 224 -12.39 -2.04 -28.27
C TYR A 224 -13.68 -2.78 -28.65
N LEU A 225 -14.34 -3.44 -27.70
CA LEU A 225 -15.61 -4.15 -27.94
C LEU A 225 -16.72 -3.18 -28.37
N LYS A 226 -16.76 -1.99 -27.76
CA LYS A 226 -17.69 -0.92 -28.15
C LYS A 226 -17.44 -0.46 -29.58
N GLN A 227 -16.18 -0.25 -29.96
CA GLN A 227 -15.81 0.14 -31.34
C GLN A 227 -16.16 -0.96 -32.36
N LYS A 228 -15.88 -2.22 -32.04
CA LYS A 228 -16.23 -3.37 -32.88
C LYS A 228 -17.75 -3.51 -33.06
N SER A 229 -18.53 -3.34 -31.99
CA SER A 229 -19.99 -3.37 -32.04
C SER A 229 -20.56 -2.28 -32.96
N LEU A 230 -20.04 -1.05 -32.87
CA LEU A 230 -20.43 0.06 -33.75
C LEU A 230 -20.11 -0.23 -35.22
N TYR A 231 -18.92 -0.76 -35.51
CA TYR A 231 -18.53 -1.14 -36.87
C TYR A 231 -19.47 -2.21 -37.47
N ILE A 232 -19.80 -3.26 -36.70
CA ILE A 232 -20.71 -4.32 -37.16
C ILE A 232 -22.12 -3.77 -37.42
N SER A 233 -22.63 -2.91 -36.52
CA SER A 233 -23.93 -2.27 -36.70
C SER A 233 -23.98 -1.41 -37.98
N GLN A 234 -22.91 -0.65 -38.25
CA GLN A 234 -22.80 0.15 -39.45
C GLN A 234 -22.73 -0.71 -40.73
N TYR A 235 -21.94 -1.78 -40.71
CA TYR A 235 -21.84 -2.73 -41.84
C TYR A 235 -23.19 -3.39 -42.17
N HIS A 236 -23.93 -3.78 -41.13
CA HIS A 236 -25.24 -4.39 -41.31
C HIS A 236 -26.26 -3.41 -41.90
N HIS A 237 -26.23 -2.14 -41.48
CA HIS A 237 -27.06 -1.09 -42.05
C HIS A 237 -26.77 -0.84 -43.55
N TYR A 238 -25.49 -0.79 -43.93
CA TYR A 238 -25.09 -0.63 -45.34
C TYR A 238 -25.51 -1.81 -46.23
N THR A 239 -25.40 -3.04 -45.73
CA THR A 239 -25.83 -4.23 -46.50
C THR A 239 -27.33 -4.27 -46.70
N LEU A 240 -28.12 -3.92 -45.68
CA LEU A 240 -29.57 -3.81 -45.80
C LEU A 240 -29.96 -2.73 -46.82
N LEU A 241 -29.36 -1.54 -46.76
CA LEU A 241 -29.62 -0.46 -47.73
C LEU A 241 -29.34 -0.88 -49.18
N ASN A 242 -28.20 -1.53 -49.44
CA ASN A 242 -27.87 -2.02 -50.78
C ASN A 242 -28.85 -3.10 -51.25
N TYR A 243 -29.27 -3.99 -50.36
CA TYR A 243 -30.25 -5.04 -50.69
C TYR A 243 -31.62 -4.44 -51.07
N TYR A 244 -32.11 -3.45 -50.32
CA TYR A 244 -33.35 -2.74 -50.66
C TYR A 244 -33.27 -2.00 -52.00
N GLN A 245 -32.14 -1.33 -52.29
CA GLN A 245 -31.95 -0.65 -53.57
C GLN A 245 -31.96 -1.63 -54.75
N LEU A 246 -31.29 -2.79 -54.60
CA LEU A 246 -31.28 -3.86 -55.61
C LEU A 246 -32.69 -4.41 -55.89
N ILE A 247 -33.48 -4.65 -54.84
CA ILE A 247 -34.87 -5.08 -55.00
C ILE A 247 -35.68 -4.00 -55.72
N SER A 248 -35.59 -2.73 -55.31
CA SER A 248 -36.36 -1.65 -55.94
C SER A 248 -36.08 -1.51 -57.44
N LYS A 249 -34.83 -1.71 -57.87
CA LYS A 249 -34.42 -1.69 -59.28
C LYS A 249 -34.90 -2.89 -60.09
N LYS A 250 -35.22 -4.02 -59.45
CA LYS A 250 -35.63 -5.25 -60.14
C LYS A 250 -37.14 -5.31 -60.40
N TYR A 251 -37.93 -4.51 -59.69
CA TYR A 251 -39.40 -4.50 -59.76
C TYR A 251 -39.98 -3.15 -60.24
N MET A 252 -39.13 -2.25 -60.76
CA MET A 252 -39.50 -1.12 -61.61
C MET A 252 -39.11 -1.43 -63.05
#